data_AF-A0A5S4FCC0-F1
#
_entry.id   AF-A0A5S4FCC0-F1
#
_cell.length_a   1.000
_cell.length_b   1.000
_cell.length_c   1.000
_cell.angle_alpha   90.00
_cell.angle_beta   90.00
_cell.angle_gamma   90.00
#
_symmetry.space_group_name_H-M   'P 1'
#
loop_
_entity.id
_entity.type
_entity.pdbx_description
1 polymer ?
#
loop_
_entity_poly.entity_id
_entity_poly.type
_entity_poly.pdbx_seq_one_letter_code
_entity_poly.pdbx_strand_id
1 'polypeptide(L)'
;MLSYLAAVTAVVSAAWTSLMLGVATAGLYLRLPDSRWLSRAVTAAFALSAFLMGLLLVGGANLMTGVLLGLAAFAAQMLAALVLTHGLPVTDRIHLGLAQQNGITAIILALAFERDFPGFVAVVAPAILTVNLVYVLANRLSDTWGPRRPLPSEPR
;
A
#
# COMPACT_ATOMS: atom_id res chain seq x y z
N MET A 1 -8.02 27.65 18.89
CA MET A 1 -6.72 28.27 18.55
C MET A 1 -5.56 27.31 18.78
N LEU A 2 -5.49 26.65 19.96
CA LEU A 2 -4.51 25.59 20.24
C LEU A 2 -4.57 24.39 19.25
N SER A 3 -5.77 23.98 18.87
CA SER A 3 -6.02 22.91 17.89
C SER A 3 -5.49 23.23 16.49
N TYR A 4 -5.63 24.48 16.05
CA TYR A 4 -5.10 24.94 14.76
C TYR A 4 -3.57 25.04 14.76
N LEU A 5 -2.98 25.49 15.88
CA LEU A 5 -1.53 25.52 16.04
C LEU A 5 -0.92 24.11 16.08
N ALA A 6 -1.57 23.16 16.75
CA ALA A 6 -1.17 21.75 16.77
C ALA A 6 -1.27 21.11 15.37
N ALA A 7 -2.32 21.40 14.60
CA ALA A 7 -2.47 20.92 13.24
C ALA A 7 -1.37 21.49 12.31
N VAL A 8 -1.07 22.79 12.41
CA VAL A 8 -0.02 23.43 11.62
C VAL A 8 1.36 22.86 11.96
N THR A 9 1.67 22.65 13.23
CA THR A 9 2.95 22.05 13.65
C THR A 9 3.08 20.59 13.23
N ALA A 10 1.99 19.80 13.29
CA ALA A 10 1.98 18.43 12.78
C ALA A 10 2.20 18.38 11.26
N VAL A 11 1.57 19.27 10.49
CA VAL A 11 1.72 19.36 9.03
C VAL A 11 3.13 19.79 8.63
N VAL A 12 3.70 20.80 9.31
CA VAL A 12 5.06 21.30 9.04
C VAL A 12 6.12 20.28 9.44
N SER A 13 5.98 19.62 10.60
CA SER A 13 6.88 18.56 11.05
C SER A 13 6.84 17.33 10.13
N ALA A 14 5.63 16.91 9.72
CA ALA A 14 5.44 15.83 8.76
C ALA A 14 6.02 16.18 7.40
N ALA A 15 5.86 17.41 6.91
CA ALA A 15 6.46 17.87 5.65
C ALA A 15 8.00 17.94 5.72
N TRP A 16 8.58 18.25 6.89
CA TRP A 16 10.03 18.38 7.08
C TRP A 16 10.74 17.02 7.22
N THR A 17 10.09 16.03 7.83
CA THR A 17 10.70 14.73 8.14
C THR A 17 10.20 13.58 7.28
N SER A 18 9.01 13.73 6.68
CA SER A 18 8.31 12.69 5.92
C SER A 18 7.47 13.35 4.82
N LEU A 19 8.14 14.02 3.86
CA LEU A 19 7.52 14.77 2.75
C LEU A 19 6.28 14.08 2.14
N MET A 20 6.28 12.75 2.04
CA MET A 20 5.16 11.95 1.55
C MET A 20 3.89 12.09 2.41
N LEU A 21 4.00 12.13 3.74
CA LEU A 21 2.89 12.34 4.67
C LEU A 21 2.36 13.78 4.59
N GLY A 22 3.26 14.75 4.48
CA GLY A 22 2.91 16.17 4.26
C GLY A 22 2.10 16.37 2.96
N VAL A 23 2.53 15.76 1.86
CA VAL A 23 1.81 15.81 0.57
C VAL A 23 0.49 15.06 0.64
N ALA A 24 0.45 13.88 1.28
CA ALA A 24 -0.79 13.10 1.42
C ALA A 24 -1.85 13.86 2.23
N THR A 25 -1.46 14.45 3.36
CA THR A 25 -2.36 15.26 4.20
C THR A 25 -2.81 16.53 3.50
N ALA A 26 -1.91 17.23 2.81
CA ALA A 26 -2.29 18.38 1.98
C ALA A 26 -3.32 18.00 0.89
N GLY A 27 -3.14 16.85 0.25
CA GLY A 27 -4.08 16.30 -0.74
C GLY A 27 -5.48 16.04 -0.18
N LEU A 28 -5.59 15.62 1.10
CA LEU A 28 -6.89 15.43 1.77
C LEU A 28 -7.67 16.75 1.92
N TYR A 29 -6.96 17.86 2.18
CA TYR A 29 -7.59 19.17 2.42
C TYR A 29 -7.79 20.00 1.14
N LEU A 30 -6.85 19.94 0.19
CA LEU A 30 -6.82 20.86 -0.96
C LEU A 30 -7.72 20.46 -2.13
N ARG A 31 -8.38 19.28 -2.08
CA ARG A 31 -9.33 18.73 -3.09
C ARG A 31 -9.29 19.44 -4.45
N LEU A 32 -8.27 19.14 -5.26
CA LEU A 32 -8.09 19.80 -6.57
C LEU A 32 -9.22 19.43 -7.54
N PRO A 33 -9.84 20.41 -8.23
CA PRO A 33 -10.95 20.17 -9.15
C PRO A 33 -10.55 19.46 -10.45
N ASP A 34 -9.29 19.59 -10.90
CA ASP A 34 -8.74 18.83 -12.04
C ASP A 34 -7.47 18.07 -11.62
N SER A 35 -7.62 16.76 -11.42
CA SER A 35 -6.55 15.85 -10.97
C SER A 35 -5.93 15.03 -12.09
N ARG A 36 -6.30 15.25 -13.36
CA ARG A 36 -5.85 14.43 -14.50
C ARG A 36 -4.34 14.44 -14.68
N TRP A 37 -3.73 15.62 -14.58
CA TRP A 37 -2.28 15.77 -14.68
C TRP A 37 -1.54 15.12 -13.52
N LEU A 38 -2.07 15.27 -12.31
CA LEU A 38 -1.53 14.61 -11.12
C LEU A 38 -1.60 13.09 -11.25
N SER A 39 -2.74 12.55 -11.70
CA SER A 39 -2.92 11.12 -11.94
C SER A 39 -1.93 10.59 -12.98
N ARG A 40 -1.73 11.30 -14.09
CA ARG A 40 -0.72 10.93 -15.10
C ARG A 40 0.70 10.97 -14.54
N ALA A 41 1.04 12.01 -13.77
CA ALA A 41 2.35 12.13 -13.16
C ALA A 41 2.64 10.98 -12.18
N VAL A 42 1.67 10.63 -11.32
CA VAL A 42 1.79 9.50 -10.38
C VAL A 42 1.90 8.17 -11.14
N THR A 43 1.13 8.00 -12.20
CA THR A 43 1.18 6.80 -13.05
C THR A 43 2.54 6.66 -13.74
N ALA A 44 3.06 7.76 -14.29
CA ALA A 44 4.38 7.79 -14.91
C ALA A 44 5.49 7.51 -13.89
N ALA A 45 5.41 8.11 -12.70
CA ALA A 45 6.35 7.85 -11.61
C ALA A 45 6.32 6.39 -11.15
N PHE A 46 5.13 5.78 -11.07
CA PHE A 46 5.00 4.36 -10.77
C PHE A 46 5.62 3.48 -11.84
N ALA A 47 5.32 3.74 -13.12
CA ALA A 47 5.87 2.98 -14.23
C ALA A 47 7.40 3.08 -14.28
N LEU A 48 7.94 4.30 -14.09
CA LEU A 48 9.37 4.53 -14.02
C LEU A 48 10.01 3.79 -12.84
N SER A 49 9.39 3.85 -11.65
CA SER A 49 9.89 3.16 -10.46
C SER A 49 9.89 1.64 -10.64
N ALA A 50 8.82 1.08 -11.20
CA ALA A 50 8.73 -0.34 -11.51
C ALA A 50 9.78 -0.77 -12.56
N PHE A 51 10.00 0.06 -13.58
CA PHE A 51 11.05 -0.15 -14.58
C PHE A 51 12.45 -0.15 -13.96
N LEU A 52 12.78 0.85 -13.15
CA LEU A 52 14.07 0.94 -12.46
C LEU A 52 14.30 -0.25 -11.50
N MET A 53 13.25 -0.66 -10.79
CA MET A 53 13.29 -1.87 -9.96
C MET A 53 13.61 -3.11 -10.80
N GLY A 54 12.99 -3.24 -11.98
CA GLY A 54 13.30 -4.32 -12.93
C GLY A 54 14.75 -4.31 -13.41
N LEU A 55 15.34 -3.14 -13.67
CA LEU A 55 16.75 -3.03 -14.06
C LEU A 55 17.70 -3.49 -12.95
N LEU A 56 17.38 -3.23 -11.68
CA LEU A 56 18.20 -3.66 -10.56
C LEU A 56 18.17 -5.18 -10.33
N LEU A 57 17.17 -5.87 -10.87
CA LEU A 57 17.09 -7.34 -10.83
C LEU A 57 18.01 -8.03 -11.83
N VAL A 58 18.77 -7.30 -12.67
CA VAL A 58 19.77 -7.87 -13.59
C VAL A 58 20.84 -8.68 -12.83
N GLY A 59 21.15 -8.30 -11.59
CA GLY A 59 22.07 -9.06 -10.72
C GLY A 59 21.48 -10.37 -10.16
N GLY A 60 20.23 -10.68 -10.46
CA GLY A 60 19.50 -11.84 -9.95
C GLY A 60 18.52 -11.50 -8.83
N ALA A 61 17.58 -12.41 -8.60
CA ALA A 61 16.56 -12.29 -7.56
C ALA A 61 16.62 -13.48 -6.60
N ASN A 62 16.53 -13.24 -5.30
CA ASN A 62 16.36 -14.31 -4.32
C ASN A 62 14.87 -14.57 -4.11
N LEU A 63 14.29 -15.34 -5.02
CA LEU A 63 12.86 -15.63 -5.05
C LEU A 63 12.39 -16.32 -3.77
N MET A 64 13.16 -17.27 -3.23
CA MET A 64 12.74 -18.02 -2.04
C MET A 64 12.62 -17.12 -0.83
N THR A 65 13.67 -16.32 -0.53
CA THR A 65 13.62 -15.38 0.59
C THR A 65 12.54 -14.33 0.38
N GLY A 66 12.39 -13.80 -0.83
CA GLY A 66 11.37 -12.81 -1.13
C GLY A 66 9.94 -13.33 -0.98
N VAL A 67 9.65 -14.55 -1.46
CA VAL A 67 8.33 -15.18 -1.29
C VAL A 67 8.03 -15.41 0.20
N LEU A 68 8.99 -15.97 0.96
CA LEU A 68 8.81 -16.18 2.39
C LEU A 68 8.58 -14.87 3.14
N LEU A 69 9.34 -13.83 2.80
CA LEU A 69 9.16 -12.50 3.37
C LEU A 69 7.79 -11.92 3.05
N GLY A 70 7.34 -12.05 1.79
CA GLY A 70 6.02 -11.57 1.37
C GLY A 70 4.88 -12.31 2.09
N LEU A 71 4.96 -13.63 2.21
CA LEU A 71 3.99 -14.43 2.96
C LEU A 71 4.00 -14.09 4.45
N ALA A 72 5.17 -13.91 5.05
CA ALA A 72 5.31 -13.51 6.45
C ALA A 72 4.72 -12.11 6.70
N ALA A 73 4.96 -11.16 5.81
CA ALA A 73 4.36 -9.82 5.87
C ALA A 73 2.84 -9.89 5.74
N PHE A 74 2.31 -10.74 4.85
CA PHE A 74 0.87 -10.95 4.70
C PHE A 74 0.24 -11.56 5.94
N ALA A 75 0.87 -12.58 6.52
CA ALA A 75 0.43 -13.20 7.77
C ALA A 75 0.46 -12.21 8.94
N ALA A 76 1.51 -11.40 9.05
CA ALA A 76 1.64 -10.38 10.08
C ALA A 76 0.49 -9.36 10.01
N GLN A 77 0.10 -8.92 8.81
CA GLN A 77 -1.05 -8.04 8.63
C GLN A 77 -2.37 -8.73 9.01
N MET A 78 -2.56 -10.00 8.67
CA MET A 78 -3.77 -10.72 9.10
C MET A 78 -3.86 -10.77 10.63
N LEU A 79 -2.75 -11.01 11.32
CA LEU A 79 -2.70 -10.97 12.78
C LEU A 79 -3.03 -9.57 13.31
N ALA A 80 -2.45 -8.51 12.73
CA ALA A 80 -2.76 -7.14 13.09
C ALA A 80 -4.24 -6.80 12.87
N ALA A 81 -4.80 -7.20 11.73
CA ALA A 81 -6.20 -7.00 11.39
C ALA A 81 -7.13 -7.72 12.37
N LEU A 82 -6.81 -8.94 12.80
CA LEU A 82 -7.60 -9.67 13.82
C LEU A 82 -7.66 -8.92 15.15
N VAL A 83 -6.56 -8.31 15.57
CA VAL A 83 -6.50 -7.48 16.80
C VAL A 83 -7.31 -6.20 16.62
N LEU A 84 -7.14 -5.50 15.50
CA LEU A 84 -7.78 -4.20 15.21
C LEU A 84 -9.29 -4.32 14.96
N THR A 85 -9.76 -5.46 14.46
CA THR A 85 -11.17 -5.67 14.09
C THR A 85 -11.96 -6.44 15.16
N HIS A 86 -11.44 -6.49 16.39
CA HIS A 86 -12.14 -7.09 17.51
C HIS A 86 -13.50 -6.41 17.73
N GLY A 87 -14.59 -7.17 17.59
CA GLY A 87 -15.96 -6.67 17.67
C GLY A 87 -16.70 -6.55 16.33
N LEU A 88 -16.02 -6.64 15.18
CA LEU A 88 -16.67 -6.64 13.87
C LEU A 88 -17.21 -8.03 13.47
N PRO A 89 -18.17 -8.13 12.54
CA PRO A 89 -18.60 -9.39 11.94
C PRO A 89 -17.43 -10.12 11.27
N VAL A 90 -17.42 -11.46 11.34
CA VAL A 90 -16.32 -12.30 10.82
C VAL A 90 -16.03 -12.01 9.33
N THR A 91 -17.05 -11.75 8.53
CA THR A 91 -16.91 -11.39 7.10
C THR A 91 -16.11 -10.11 6.93
N ASP A 92 -16.36 -9.09 7.76
CA ASP A 92 -15.70 -7.79 7.67
C ASP A 92 -14.24 -7.90 8.15
N ARG A 93 -13.99 -8.76 9.16
CA ARG A 93 -12.62 -9.06 9.62
C ARG A 93 -11.79 -9.73 8.53
N ILE A 94 -12.37 -10.70 7.83
CA ILE A 94 -11.70 -11.40 6.74
C ILE A 94 -11.43 -10.44 5.58
N HIS A 95 -12.41 -9.64 5.17
CA HIS A 95 -12.19 -8.65 4.11
C HIS A 95 -11.10 -7.63 4.49
N LEU A 96 -11.07 -7.13 5.73
CA LEU A 96 -9.99 -6.23 6.18
C LEU A 96 -8.63 -6.94 6.24
N GLY A 97 -8.58 -8.18 6.72
CA GLY A 97 -7.34 -8.95 6.81
C GLY A 97 -6.74 -9.29 5.45
N LEU A 98 -7.59 -9.51 4.44
CA LEU A 98 -7.16 -9.84 3.07
C LEU A 98 -6.88 -8.60 2.21
N ALA A 99 -7.13 -7.39 2.70
CA ALA A 99 -7.02 -6.15 1.93
C ALA A 99 -5.58 -5.64 1.71
N GLN A 100 -4.55 -6.40 2.09
CA GLN A 100 -3.17 -5.91 2.02
C GLN A 100 -2.64 -5.85 0.59
N GLN A 101 -2.35 -4.64 0.12
CA GLN A 101 -1.63 -4.43 -1.13
C GLN A 101 -0.34 -3.64 -0.89
N ASN A 102 0.72 -4.01 -1.61
CA ASN A 102 1.94 -3.22 -1.67
C ASN A 102 1.89 -2.29 -2.89
N GLY A 103 1.83 -0.98 -2.63
CA GLY A 103 1.75 0.06 -3.67
C GLY A 103 3.10 0.68 -4.05
N ILE A 104 3.03 1.85 -4.69
CA ILE A 104 4.18 2.67 -5.11
C ILE A 104 5.18 2.91 -3.98
N THR A 105 4.70 3.18 -2.76
CA THR A 105 5.55 3.43 -1.59
C THR A 105 6.54 2.31 -1.35
N ALA A 106 6.11 1.05 -1.45
CA ALA A 106 6.99 -0.10 -1.23
C ALA A 106 8.09 -0.18 -2.30
N ILE A 107 7.75 0.13 -3.56
CA ILE A 107 8.72 0.17 -4.66
C ILE A 107 9.75 1.28 -4.44
N ILE A 108 9.30 2.49 -4.14
CA ILE A 108 10.21 3.63 -3.90
C ILE A 108 11.13 3.36 -2.71
N LEU A 109 10.59 2.80 -1.62
CA LEU A 109 11.41 2.46 -0.45
C LEU A 109 12.42 1.36 -0.78
N ALA A 110 12.04 0.34 -1.56
CA ALA A 110 12.99 -0.68 -1.99
C ALA A 110 14.13 -0.10 -2.82
N LEU A 111 13.82 0.80 -3.76
CA LEU A 111 14.83 1.53 -4.55
C LEU A 111 15.71 2.42 -3.68
N ALA A 112 15.12 3.12 -2.70
CA ALA A 112 15.86 3.98 -1.79
C ALA A 112 16.85 3.18 -0.93
N PHE A 113 16.41 2.04 -0.39
CA PHE A 113 17.24 1.18 0.46
C PHE A 113 18.30 0.39 -0.31
N GLU A 114 18.15 0.16 -1.62
CA GLU A 114 19.20 -0.48 -2.43
C GLU A 114 20.54 0.26 -2.32
N ARG A 115 20.51 1.60 -2.18
CA ARG A 115 21.70 2.42 -2.01
C ARG A 115 22.49 2.04 -0.76
N ASP A 116 21.79 1.82 0.35
CA ASP A 116 22.40 1.58 1.65
C ASP A 116 22.62 0.08 1.91
N PHE A 117 21.82 -0.77 1.27
CA PHE A 117 21.85 -2.22 1.39
C PHE A 117 21.83 -2.87 0.00
N PRO A 118 23.00 -3.12 -0.62
CA PRO A 118 23.06 -3.76 -1.93
C PRO A 118 22.39 -5.14 -1.91
N GLY A 119 21.54 -5.42 -2.90
CA GLY A 119 20.74 -6.65 -2.99
C GLY A 119 19.40 -6.60 -2.23
N PHE A 120 19.02 -5.45 -1.66
CA PHE A 120 17.73 -5.26 -1.01
C PHE A 120 16.57 -5.49 -2.00
N VAL A 121 16.67 -4.93 -3.20
CA VAL A 121 15.68 -5.08 -4.27
C VAL A 121 15.55 -6.54 -4.71
N ALA A 122 16.66 -7.29 -4.73
CA ALA A 122 16.66 -8.71 -5.11
C ALA A 122 15.79 -9.59 -4.21
N VAL A 123 15.54 -9.17 -2.97
CA VAL A 123 14.65 -9.85 -2.01
C VAL A 123 13.27 -9.19 -1.95
N VAL A 124 13.22 -7.86 -1.90
CA VAL A 124 11.98 -7.12 -1.66
C VAL A 124 11.09 -7.04 -2.89
N ALA A 125 11.64 -6.99 -4.11
CA ALA A 125 10.80 -7.00 -5.31
C ALA A 125 9.95 -8.29 -5.45
N PRO A 126 10.52 -9.51 -5.26
CA PRO A 126 9.71 -10.72 -5.19
C PRO A 126 8.72 -10.75 -4.02
N ALA A 127 9.07 -10.15 -2.87
CA ALA A 127 8.15 -10.03 -1.73
C ALA A 127 6.93 -9.13 -2.06
N ILE A 128 7.16 -7.99 -2.72
CA ILE A 128 6.10 -7.09 -3.21
C ILE A 128 5.18 -7.85 -4.17
N LEU A 129 5.76 -8.60 -5.11
CA LEU A 129 4.99 -9.41 -6.06
C LEU A 129 4.16 -10.47 -5.33
N THR A 130 4.75 -11.16 -4.36
CA THR A 130 4.08 -12.21 -3.58
C THR A 130 2.87 -11.65 -2.82
N VAL A 131 3.04 -10.55 -2.09
CA VAL A 131 1.92 -9.89 -1.37
C VAL A 131 0.80 -9.50 -2.33
N ASN A 132 1.14 -8.87 -3.46
CA ASN A 132 0.13 -8.45 -4.44
C ASN A 132 -0.57 -9.63 -5.13
N LEU A 133 0.13 -10.73 -5.39
CA LEU A 133 -0.49 -11.95 -5.92
C LEU A 133 -1.43 -12.59 -4.90
N VAL A 134 -0.99 -12.71 -3.64
CA VAL A 134 -1.82 -13.24 -2.56
C VAL A 134 -3.06 -12.37 -2.37
N TYR A 135 -2.92 -11.04 -2.38
CA TYR A 135 -4.02 -10.09 -2.35
C TYR A 135 -5.05 -10.32 -3.47
N VAL A 136 -4.58 -10.44 -4.72
CA VAL A 136 -5.48 -10.69 -5.86
C VAL A 136 -6.18 -12.03 -5.71
N LEU A 137 -5.47 -13.09 -5.34
CA LEU A 137 -6.05 -14.42 -5.11
C LEU A 137 -7.07 -14.40 -3.98
N ALA A 138 -6.71 -13.80 -2.84
CA ALA A 138 -7.54 -13.71 -1.66
C ALA A 138 -8.85 -12.97 -1.94
N ASN A 139 -8.77 -11.83 -2.62
CA ASN A 139 -9.96 -11.07 -3.00
C ASN A 139 -10.83 -11.86 -3.98
N ARG A 140 -10.24 -12.45 -5.03
CA ARG A 140 -10.97 -13.29 -6.00
C ARG A 140 -11.70 -14.46 -5.33
N LEU A 141 -11.08 -15.09 -4.34
CA LEU A 141 -11.69 -16.18 -3.59
C LEU A 141 -12.80 -15.66 -2.66
N SER A 142 -12.58 -14.54 -1.96
CA SER A 142 -13.61 -13.97 -1.08
C SER A 142 -14.85 -13.46 -1.83
N ASP A 143 -14.70 -12.96 -3.06
CA ASP A 143 -15.83 -12.58 -3.92
C ASP A 143 -16.76 -13.78 -4.23
N THR A 144 -16.25 -15.01 -4.17
CA THR A 144 -17.08 -16.21 -4.34
C THR A 144 -17.84 -16.61 -3.07
N TRP A 145 -17.45 -16.10 -1.91
CA TRP A 145 -18.02 -16.44 -0.60
C TRP A 145 -19.08 -15.43 -0.12
N GLY A 146 -19.11 -14.21 -0.67
CA GLY A 146 -20.01 -13.15 -0.22
C GLY A 146 -21.45 -13.30 -0.75
N PRO A 147 -22.49 -13.25 0.11
CA PRO A 147 -23.84 -12.99 -0.36
C PRO A 147 -23.86 -11.64 -1.07
N ARG A 148 -24.35 -11.58 -2.33
CA ARG A 148 -24.64 -10.30 -2.99
C ARG A 148 -25.58 -9.51 -2.09
N ARG A 149 -25.08 -8.54 -1.32
CA ARG A 149 -25.96 -7.58 -0.62
C ARG A 149 -26.75 -6.84 -1.71
N PRO A 150 -28.09 -6.93 -1.73
CA PRO A 150 -28.87 -6.09 -2.62
C PRO A 150 -28.52 -4.64 -2.31
N LEU A 151 -28.14 -3.86 -3.33
CA LEU A 151 -27.98 -2.42 -3.18
C LEU A 151 -29.31 -1.86 -2.66
N PRO A 152 -29.29 -0.88 -1.72
CA PRO A 152 -30.51 -0.19 -1.32
C PRO A 152 -31.19 0.34 -2.57
N SER A 153 -32.41 -0.11 -2.85
CA SER A 153 -33.23 0.45 -3.92
C SER A 153 -33.39 1.94 -3.66
N GLU A 154 -33.02 2.78 -4.62
CA GLU A 154 -33.20 4.23 -4.51
C GLU A 154 -34.66 4.55 -4.14
N PRO A 155 -34.91 5.47 -3.19
CA PRO A 155 -36.24 5.99 -2.98
C PRO A 155 -36.68 6.71 -4.26
N ARG A 156 -37.73 6.19 -4.89
CA ARG A 156 -38.40 6.77 -6.07
C ARG A 156 -38.94 8.17 -5.79
#